data_AF-A0A498R707-F1
#
_entry.id   AF-A0A498R707-F1
#
_cell.length_a   1.000
_cell.length_b   1.000
_cell.length_c   1.000
_cell.angle_alpha   90.00
_cell.angle_beta   90.00
_cell.angle_gamma   90.00
#
_symmetry.space_group_name_H-M   'P 1'
#
loop_
_entity.id
_entity.type
_entity.pdbx_description
1 polymer ?
#
loop_
_entity_poly.entity_id
_entity_poly.type
_entity_poly.pdbx_seq_one_letter_code
_entity_poly.pdbx_strand_id
1 'polypeptide(L)'
;MNHEKIVQDFIKNQTEGWAEEDFPAMEQALLENRDRILDSLTSALRTVCSKANELQAAGEKGPAAVIGISFLRTNIMDNIWRHRVDLYDERGFRDPVECCAGYTLDFVWQYLWKRLDKVAVAAGTGLYRNKVRPVHLEWVKQRMAEEYNVAATVITKAAIRDAIRIPEYKALKKAPDLKIIMGEYGDAGLLLYAEQPGQEPA
;
A
#
# COMPACT_ATOMS: atom_id res chain seq x y z
N MET A 1 -28.77 -16.68 21.69
CA MET A 1 -27.78 -16.42 20.63
C MET A 1 -26.45 -16.08 21.31
N ASN A 2 -25.38 -16.85 21.07
CA ASN A 2 -24.06 -16.61 21.69
C ASN A 2 -23.52 -15.23 21.26
N HIS A 3 -22.90 -14.48 22.18
CA HIS A 3 -22.30 -13.16 21.89
C HIS A 3 -21.35 -13.22 20.70
N GLU A 4 -20.52 -14.26 20.64
CA GLU A 4 -19.57 -14.49 19.55
C GLU A 4 -20.29 -14.64 18.19
N LYS A 5 -21.41 -15.35 18.15
CA LYS A 5 -22.23 -15.49 16.94
C LYS A 5 -22.79 -14.14 16.49
N ILE A 6 -23.20 -13.28 17.42
CA ILE A 6 -23.70 -11.93 17.08
C ILE A 6 -22.62 -11.07 16.44
N VAL A 7 -21.39 -11.16 16.97
CA VAL A 7 -20.24 -10.43 16.43
C VAL A 7 -19.84 -10.98 15.07
N GLN A 8 -19.83 -12.30 14.89
CA GLN A 8 -19.54 -12.92 13.59
C GLN A 8 -20.61 -12.58 12.54
N ASP A 9 -21.89 -12.65 12.89
CA ASP A 9 -22.99 -12.26 12.00
C ASP A 9 -22.90 -10.76 11.63
N PHE A 10 -22.51 -9.90 12.58
CA PHE A 10 -22.23 -8.50 12.29
C PHE A 10 -21.10 -8.34 11.28
N ILE A 11 -19.93 -8.93 11.54
CA ILE A 11 -18.76 -8.84 10.66
C ILE A 11 -19.14 -9.31 9.26
N LYS A 12 -19.73 -10.51 9.15
CA LYS A 12 -20.17 -11.07 7.87
C LYS A 12 -21.10 -10.10 7.14
N ASN A 13 -22.16 -9.61 7.78
CA ASN A 13 -23.12 -8.72 7.15
C ASN A 13 -22.51 -7.37 6.71
N GLN A 14 -21.43 -6.93 7.34
CA GLN A 14 -20.74 -5.68 7.00
C GLN A 14 -19.65 -5.87 5.94
N THR A 15 -19.11 -7.08 5.79
CA THR A 15 -18.01 -7.40 4.87
C THR A 15 -18.42 -8.33 3.73
N GLU A 16 -19.68 -8.70 3.59
CA GLU A 16 -20.18 -9.49 2.46
C GLU A 16 -20.64 -8.54 1.34
N GLY A 17 -20.36 -8.86 0.08
CA GLY A 17 -20.81 -8.06 -1.07
C GLY A 17 -20.05 -6.76 -1.32
N TRP A 18 -19.06 -6.40 -0.49
CA TRP A 18 -18.39 -5.10 -0.61
C TRP A 18 -17.57 -4.99 -1.89
N ALA A 19 -16.95 -6.10 -2.34
CA ALA A 19 -16.09 -6.12 -3.51
C ALA A 19 -16.91 -5.90 -4.78
N GLU A 20 -18.10 -6.50 -4.84
CA GLU A 20 -19.06 -6.36 -5.94
C GLU A 20 -19.59 -4.93 -6.08
N GLU A 21 -19.66 -4.18 -4.97
CA GLU A 21 -20.07 -2.78 -4.96
C GLU A 21 -18.92 -1.81 -5.25
N ASP A 22 -17.77 -1.98 -4.59
CA ASP A 22 -16.68 -1.00 -4.63
C ASP A 22 -15.72 -1.21 -5.80
N PHE A 23 -15.44 -2.44 -6.21
CA PHE A 23 -14.48 -2.67 -7.29
C PHE A 23 -14.93 -2.07 -8.62
N PRO A 24 -16.19 -2.20 -9.07
CA PRO A 24 -16.63 -1.51 -10.29
C PRO A 24 -16.47 0.01 -10.20
N ALA A 25 -16.75 0.60 -9.03
CA ALA A 25 -16.59 2.03 -8.80
C ALA A 25 -15.10 2.44 -8.76
N MET A 26 -14.22 1.61 -8.20
CA MET A 26 -12.77 1.82 -8.24
C MET A 26 -12.20 1.69 -9.65
N GLU A 27 -12.67 0.72 -10.45
CA GLU A 27 -12.26 0.55 -11.85
C GLU A 27 -12.63 1.77 -12.69
N GLN A 28 -13.84 2.29 -12.53
CA GLN A 28 -14.25 3.53 -13.21
C GLN A 28 -13.38 4.72 -12.74
N ALA A 29 -13.19 4.87 -11.43
CA ALA A 29 -12.38 5.93 -10.86
C ALA A 29 -10.89 5.84 -11.25
N LEU A 30 -10.37 4.65 -11.55
CA LEU A 30 -8.99 4.42 -11.99
C LEU A 30 -8.67 5.19 -13.27
N LEU A 31 -9.61 5.20 -14.23
CA LEU A 31 -9.45 5.93 -15.48
C LEU A 31 -9.35 7.45 -15.24
N GLU A 32 -10.20 7.97 -14.36
CA GLU A 32 -10.27 9.40 -14.03
C GLU A 32 -9.11 9.86 -13.14
N ASN A 33 -8.51 8.95 -12.36
CA ASN A 33 -7.44 9.26 -11.41
C ASN A 33 -6.07 8.77 -11.86
N ARG A 34 -5.92 8.24 -13.08
CA ARG A 34 -4.67 7.66 -13.60
C ARG A 34 -3.48 8.60 -13.39
N ASP A 35 -3.62 9.86 -13.77
CA ASP A 35 -2.53 10.85 -13.67
C ASP A 35 -2.16 11.12 -12.21
N ARG A 36 -3.15 11.24 -11.32
CA ARG A 36 -2.90 11.44 -9.87
C ARG A 36 -2.20 10.25 -9.23
N ILE A 37 -2.56 9.03 -9.64
CA ILE A 37 -1.92 7.79 -9.16
C ILE A 37 -0.46 7.78 -9.58
N LEU A 38 -0.22 8.06 -10.87
CA LEU A 38 1.12 8.13 -11.43
C LEU A 38 1.93 9.22 -10.72
N ASP A 39 1.38 10.42 -10.54
CA ASP A 39 2.04 11.53 -9.86
C ASP A 39 2.43 11.19 -8.42
N SER A 40 1.51 10.60 -7.65
CA SER A 40 1.77 10.17 -6.26
C SER A 40 2.88 9.13 -6.19
N LEU A 41 2.80 8.09 -7.02
CA LEU A 41 3.80 7.02 -7.08
C LEU A 41 5.17 7.54 -7.54
N THR A 42 5.18 8.34 -8.61
CA THR A 42 6.38 8.97 -9.16
C THR A 42 7.01 9.93 -8.15
N SER A 43 6.23 10.70 -7.39
CA SER A 43 6.74 11.58 -6.34
C SER A 43 7.43 10.80 -5.22
N ALA A 44 6.81 9.69 -4.77
CA ALA A 44 7.39 8.82 -3.76
C ALA A 44 8.69 8.17 -4.25
N LEU A 45 8.68 7.63 -5.47
CA LEU A 45 9.86 7.04 -6.12
C LEU A 45 10.97 8.08 -6.30
N ARG A 46 10.66 9.28 -6.79
CA ARG A 46 11.62 10.38 -6.93
C ARG A 46 12.28 10.70 -5.61
N THR A 47 11.50 10.81 -4.53
CA THR A 47 12.02 11.13 -3.20
C THR A 47 13.02 10.07 -2.73
N VAL A 48 12.66 8.79 -2.78
CA VAL A 48 13.57 7.72 -2.31
C VAL A 48 14.77 7.54 -3.23
N CYS A 49 14.62 7.69 -4.55
CA CYS A 49 15.73 7.56 -5.50
C CYS A 49 16.71 8.74 -5.39
N SER A 50 16.22 9.97 -5.23
CA SER A 50 17.07 11.15 -5.05
C SER A 50 17.94 11.00 -3.80
N LYS A 51 17.32 10.65 -2.67
CA LYS A 51 18.02 10.43 -1.41
C LYS A 51 19.04 9.29 -1.53
N ALA A 52 18.67 8.18 -2.18
CA ALA A 52 19.58 7.08 -2.39
C ALA A 52 20.77 7.46 -3.29
N ASN A 53 20.57 8.26 -4.35
CA ASN A 53 21.67 8.75 -5.19
C ASN A 53 22.66 9.60 -4.39
N GLU A 54 22.18 10.52 -3.55
CA GLU A 54 23.02 11.35 -2.68
C GLU A 54 23.86 10.47 -1.73
N LEU A 55 23.23 9.49 -1.08
CA LEU A 55 23.90 8.58 -0.16
C LEU A 55 24.87 7.62 -0.87
N GLN A 56 24.57 7.20 -2.10
CA GLN A 56 25.47 6.40 -2.92
C GLN A 56 26.70 7.22 -3.34
N ALA A 57 26.52 8.49 -3.70
CA ALA A 57 27.63 9.38 -4.03
C ALA A 57 28.54 9.65 -2.82
N ALA A 58 27.96 9.71 -1.61
CA ALA A 58 28.71 9.84 -0.35
C ALA A 58 29.36 8.52 0.13
N GLY A 59 29.07 7.39 -0.52
CA GLY A 59 29.56 6.07 -0.10
C GLY A 59 28.86 5.50 1.15
N GLU A 60 27.74 6.09 1.54
CA GLU A 60 26.97 5.72 2.75
C GLU A 60 25.94 4.62 2.46
N LYS A 61 25.54 4.43 1.20
CA LYS A 61 24.58 3.41 0.78
C LYS A 61 25.10 2.56 -0.37
N GLY A 62 24.88 1.26 -0.31
CA GLY A 62 25.25 0.32 -1.37
C GLY A 62 24.41 0.46 -2.64
N PRO A 63 24.66 -0.40 -3.65
CA PRO A 63 23.79 -0.52 -4.83
C PRO A 63 22.35 -0.81 -4.41
N ALA A 64 21.39 -0.13 -5.05
CA ALA A 64 19.97 -0.31 -4.79
C ALA A 64 19.53 -1.72 -5.22
N ALA A 65 18.95 -2.50 -4.31
CA ALA A 65 18.55 -3.88 -4.57
C ALA A 65 17.03 -4.07 -4.46
N VAL A 66 16.36 -3.35 -3.55
CA VAL A 66 14.91 -3.50 -3.36
C VAL A 66 14.26 -2.14 -3.13
N ILE A 67 13.18 -1.88 -3.86
CA ILE A 67 12.21 -0.85 -3.49
C ILE A 67 10.97 -1.56 -2.93
N GLY A 68 10.69 -1.37 -1.65
CA GLY A 68 9.53 -1.93 -0.97
C GLY A 68 8.40 -0.91 -0.89
N ILE A 69 7.19 -1.29 -1.32
CA ILE A 69 5.97 -0.52 -1.13
C ILE A 69 5.13 -1.24 -0.07
N SER A 70 5.20 -0.75 1.16
CA SER A 70 4.67 -1.46 2.31
C SER A 70 3.36 -0.85 2.82
N PHE A 71 2.39 -1.72 3.03
CA PHE A 71 1.20 -1.50 3.83
C PHE A 71 1.56 -1.66 5.32
N LEU A 72 1.26 -0.64 6.13
CA LEU A 72 1.54 -0.65 7.57
C LEU A 72 0.21 -0.77 8.32
N ARG A 73 -0.01 -1.90 9.01
CA ARG A 73 -1.19 -2.11 9.85
C ARG A 73 -1.35 -1.02 10.92
N THR A 74 -0.25 -0.52 11.48
CA THR A 74 -0.26 0.59 12.46
C THR A 74 -0.76 1.89 11.84
N ASN A 75 -0.28 2.25 10.65
CA ASN A 75 -0.78 3.41 9.91
C ASN A 75 -2.29 3.33 9.70
N ILE A 76 -2.80 2.15 9.32
CA ILE A 76 -4.25 1.95 9.17
C ILE A 76 -4.97 2.22 10.49
N MET A 77 -4.52 1.66 11.61
CA MET A 77 -5.15 1.91 12.92
C MET A 77 -5.20 3.39 13.26
N ASP A 78 -4.13 4.12 12.96
CA ASP A 78 -4.00 5.56 13.22
C ASP A 78 -4.70 6.45 12.17
N ASN A 79 -5.43 5.85 11.22
CA ASN A 79 -6.09 6.53 10.09
C ASN A 79 -5.11 7.27 9.15
N ILE A 80 -3.89 6.77 9.06
CA ILE A 80 -2.86 7.20 8.13
C ILE A 80 -2.97 6.32 6.87
N TRP A 81 -3.75 6.76 5.88
CA TRP A 81 -4.08 5.98 4.68
C TRP A 81 -3.03 6.10 3.57
N ARG A 82 -1.80 5.66 3.85
CA ARG A 82 -0.69 5.68 2.89
C ARG A 82 0.20 4.46 3.02
N HIS A 83 0.72 4.01 1.88
CA HIS A 83 1.83 3.06 1.84
C HIS A 83 3.14 3.80 2.15
N ARG A 84 4.09 3.05 2.73
CA ARG A 84 5.47 3.50 2.90
C ARG A 84 6.30 2.94 1.76
N VAL A 85 7.02 3.79 1.06
CA VAL A 85 7.99 3.38 0.04
C VAL A 85 9.36 3.44 0.67
N ASP A 86 10.11 2.35 0.64
CA ASP A 86 11.49 2.27 1.14
C ASP A 86 12.42 1.79 0.03
N LEU A 87 13.65 2.32 -0.01
CA LEU A 87 14.72 1.85 -0.88
C LEU A 87 15.86 1.26 -0.05
N TYR A 88 16.15 -0.01 -0.28
CA TYR A 88 17.16 -0.81 0.40
C TYR A 88 18.31 -1.17 -0.54
N ASP A 89 19.52 -1.21 0.01
CA ASP A 89 20.63 -1.91 -0.62
C ASP A 89 20.53 -3.44 -0.43
N GLU A 90 21.58 -4.18 -0.80
CA GLU A 90 21.63 -5.65 -0.70
C GLU A 90 21.45 -6.19 0.74
N ARG A 91 21.57 -5.35 1.78
CA ARG A 91 21.30 -5.71 3.16
C ARG A 91 19.80 -5.82 3.46
N GLY A 92 18.94 -5.32 2.57
CA GLY A 92 17.48 -5.35 2.72
C GLY A 92 17.02 -4.64 3.99
N PHE A 93 16.15 -5.27 4.78
CA PHE A 93 15.67 -4.73 6.06
C PHE A 93 16.76 -4.47 7.11
N ARG A 94 18.00 -4.96 6.90
CA ARG A 94 19.15 -4.67 7.77
C ARG A 94 19.96 -3.46 7.30
N ASP A 95 19.55 -2.80 6.23
CA ASP A 95 20.12 -1.55 5.77
C ASP A 95 19.93 -0.47 6.85
N PRO A 96 21.00 0.07 7.45
CA PRO A 96 20.89 1.06 8.51
C PRO A 96 20.55 2.46 7.99
N VAL A 97 20.61 2.69 6.67
CA VAL A 97 20.45 4.02 6.07
C VAL A 97 19.08 4.14 5.41
N GLU A 98 18.15 4.77 6.13
CA GLU A 98 16.76 4.91 5.72
C GLU A 98 16.59 5.80 4.48
N CYS A 99 15.91 5.28 3.46
CA CYS A 99 15.43 6.02 2.30
C CYS A 99 13.94 5.78 2.12
N CYS A 100 13.09 6.59 2.76
CA CYS A 100 11.65 6.36 2.76
C CYS A 100 10.82 7.56 2.28
N ALA A 101 9.64 7.28 1.73
CA ALA A 101 8.62 8.25 1.36
C ALA A 101 7.21 7.69 1.57
N GLY A 102 6.18 8.53 1.48
CA GLY A 102 4.77 8.11 1.52
C GLY A 102 4.18 8.04 0.11
N TYR A 103 3.37 7.02 -0.15
CA TYR A 103 2.60 6.85 -1.38
C TYR A 103 1.12 6.72 -1.05
N THR A 104 0.30 7.62 -1.60
CA THR A 104 -1.15 7.66 -1.33
C THR A 104 -1.96 7.17 -2.53
N LEU A 105 -3.01 6.42 -2.20
CA LEU A 105 -4.03 5.93 -3.12
C LEU A 105 -5.41 6.34 -2.58
N ASP A 106 -5.60 7.65 -2.38
CA ASP A 106 -6.78 8.19 -1.70
C ASP A 106 -8.10 7.73 -2.34
N PHE A 107 -8.11 7.55 -3.66
CA PHE A 107 -9.30 7.07 -4.38
C PHE A 107 -9.66 5.62 -4.05
N VAL A 108 -8.73 4.79 -3.56
CA VAL A 108 -8.99 3.44 -3.03
C VAL A 108 -9.45 3.56 -1.57
N TRP A 109 -8.70 4.32 -0.76
CA TRP A 109 -8.94 4.43 0.68
C TRP A 109 -10.23 5.16 1.04
N GLN A 110 -10.71 6.09 0.20
CA GLN A 110 -11.99 6.77 0.41
C GLN A 110 -13.18 5.80 0.46
N TYR A 111 -13.13 4.69 -0.29
CA TYR A 111 -14.20 3.70 -0.32
C TYR A 111 -14.19 2.91 0.99
N LEU A 112 -13.01 2.50 1.45
CA LEU A 112 -12.85 1.86 2.76
C LEU A 112 -13.35 2.76 3.89
N TRP A 113 -12.96 4.03 3.92
CA TRP A 113 -13.44 4.97 4.93
C TRP A 113 -14.97 5.05 4.92
N LYS A 114 -15.60 5.27 3.76
CA LYS A 114 -17.07 5.32 3.66
C LYS A 114 -17.74 4.05 4.21
N ARG A 115 -17.12 2.87 4.04
CA ARG A 115 -17.62 1.64 4.63
C ARG A 115 -17.43 1.60 6.14
N LEU A 116 -16.25 1.94 6.64
CA LEU A 116 -15.98 1.96 8.08
C LEU A 116 -16.92 2.90 8.83
N ASP A 117 -17.30 4.03 8.23
CA ASP A 117 -18.33 4.92 8.79
C ASP A 117 -19.69 4.23 8.89
N LYS A 118 -20.13 3.52 7.83
CA LYS A 118 -21.37 2.73 7.85
C LYS A 118 -21.32 1.63 8.92
N VAL A 119 -20.19 0.93 9.03
CA VAL A 119 -19.97 -0.12 10.03
C VAL A 119 -20.06 0.46 11.45
N ALA A 120 -19.42 1.60 11.70
CA ALA A 120 -19.46 2.27 13.00
C ALA A 120 -20.90 2.67 13.39
N VAL A 121 -21.68 3.21 12.44
CA VAL A 121 -23.10 3.54 12.65
C VAL A 121 -23.91 2.26 12.93
N ALA A 122 -23.73 1.19 12.14
CA ALA A 122 -24.43 -0.06 12.32
C ALA A 122 -24.16 -0.70 13.71
N ALA A 123 -22.90 -0.65 14.17
CA ALA A 123 -22.51 -1.16 15.48
C ALA A 123 -23.19 -0.44 16.66
N GLY A 124 -23.51 0.84 16.49
CA GLY A 124 -24.17 1.66 17.51
C GLY A 124 -25.68 1.46 17.62
N THR A 125 -26.29 0.69 16.72
CA THR A 125 -27.76 0.62 16.58
C THR A 125 -28.32 -0.79 16.78
N GLY A 126 -29.64 -0.84 17.05
CA GLY A 126 -30.42 -2.08 17.05
C GLY A 126 -29.84 -3.20 17.92
N LEU A 127 -29.78 -4.39 17.35
CA LEU A 127 -29.41 -5.62 18.04
C LEU A 127 -27.90 -5.72 18.38
N TYR A 128 -27.06 -4.86 17.78
CA TYR A 128 -25.60 -4.86 17.92
C TYR A 128 -25.10 -3.90 18.99
N ARG A 129 -25.93 -2.93 19.39
CA ARG A 129 -25.64 -1.97 20.45
C ARG A 129 -25.18 -2.68 21.72
N ASN A 130 -24.06 -2.22 22.29
CA ASN A 130 -23.39 -2.79 23.46
C ASN A 130 -22.83 -4.22 23.29
N LYS A 131 -22.90 -4.81 22.09
CA LYS A 131 -22.33 -6.13 21.79
C LYS A 131 -21.12 -6.02 20.87
N VAL A 132 -21.16 -5.12 19.90
CA VAL A 132 -19.98 -4.77 19.10
C VAL A 132 -19.15 -3.75 19.89
N ARG A 133 -17.89 -4.09 20.16
CA ARG A 133 -16.94 -3.28 20.94
C ARG A 133 -15.90 -2.67 20.01
N PRO A 134 -15.15 -1.63 20.44
CA PRO A 134 -14.09 -1.02 19.65
C PRO A 134 -13.12 -2.05 19.05
N VAL A 135 -12.65 -3.02 19.85
CA VAL A 135 -11.77 -4.09 19.36
C VAL A 135 -12.37 -4.89 18.19
N HIS A 136 -13.69 -5.11 18.13
CA HIS A 136 -14.31 -5.80 17.00
C HIS A 136 -14.30 -4.91 15.73
N LEU A 137 -14.47 -3.60 15.89
CA LEU A 137 -14.39 -2.64 14.78
C LEU A 137 -12.96 -2.49 14.25
N GLU A 138 -11.96 -2.54 15.13
CA GLU A 138 -10.55 -2.56 14.75
C GLU A 138 -10.21 -3.80 13.91
N TRP A 139 -10.77 -4.96 14.28
CA TRP A 139 -10.61 -6.19 13.51
C TRP A 139 -11.26 -6.10 12.12
N VAL A 140 -12.48 -5.57 12.04
CA VAL A 140 -13.14 -5.30 10.74
C VAL A 140 -12.30 -4.35 9.91
N LYS A 141 -11.81 -3.26 10.51
CA LYS A 141 -10.97 -2.26 9.85
C LYS A 141 -9.70 -2.87 9.26
N GLN A 142 -8.97 -3.67 10.03
CA GLN A 142 -7.77 -4.36 9.54
C GLN A 142 -8.10 -5.33 8.40
N ARG A 143 -9.13 -6.16 8.59
CA ARG A 143 -9.53 -7.16 7.60
C ARG A 143 -9.91 -6.52 6.27
N MET A 144 -10.73 -5.48 6.31
CA MET A 144 -11.10 -4.76 5.09
C MET A 144 -9.89 -4.05 4.48
N ALA A 145 -9.02 -3.41 5.28
CA ALA A 145 -7.83 -2.75 4.77
C ALA A 145 -6.88 -3.70 4.00
N GLU A 146 -6.74 -4.95 4.45
CA GLU A 146 -6.00 -5.98 3.71
C GLU A 146 -6.59 -6.24 2.33
N GLU A 147 -7.91 -6.33 2.22
CA GLU A 147 -8.58 -6.60 0.95
C GLU A 147 -8.49 -5.41 -0.02
N TYR A 148 -8.58 -4.18 0.48
CA TYR A 148 -8.33 -2.97 -0.32
C TYR A 148 -6.86 -2.84 -0.71
N ASN A 149 -5.93 -3.33 0.12
CA ASN A 149 -4.51 -3.37 -0.22
C ASN A 149 -4.24 -4.30 -1.42
N VAL A 150 -5.03 -5.37 -1.61
CA VAL A 150 -4.95 -6.21 -2.81
C VAL A 150 -5.29 -5.39 -4.07
N ALA A 151 -6.39 -4.63 -4.03
CA ALA A 151 -6.77 -3.75 -5.14
C ALA A 151 -5.69 -2.69 -5.41
N ALA A 152 -5.19 -2.04 -4.36
CA ALA A 152 -4.09 -1.07 -4.43
C ALA A 152 -2.83 -1.68 -5.07
N THR A 153 -2.54 -2.95 -4.80
CA THR A 153 -1.41 -3.68 -5.38
C THR A 153 -1.55 -3.85 -6.89
N VAL A 154 -2.75 -4.22 -7.36
CA VAL A 154 -3.04 -4.35 -8.80
C VAL A 154 -2.88 -3.01 -9.53
N ILE A 155 -3.45 -1.95 -8.97
CA ILE A 155 -3.34 -0.59 -9.51
C ILE A 155 -1.88 -0.14 -9.59
N THR A 156 -1.12 -0.33 -8.50
CA THR A 156 0.29 0.07 -8.44
C THR A 156 1.13 -0.72 -9.43
N LYS A 157 0.86 -2.01 -9.61
CA LYS A 157 1.52 -2.85 -10.61
C LYS A 157 1.33 -2.32 -12.04
N ALA A 158 0.15 -1.81 -12.36
CA ALA A 158 -0.13 -1.24 -13.68
C ALA A 158 0.62 0.09 -13.92
N ALA A 159 0.85 0.88 -12.87
CA ALA A 159 1.52 2.17 -12.96
C ALA A 159 3.06 2.10 -12.88
N ILE A 160 3.63 1.02 -12.33
CA ILE A 160 5.05 1.00 -11.93
C ILE A 160 6.01 1.29 -13.07
N ARG A 161 5.75 0.75 -14.27
CA ARG A 161 6.64 0.91 -15.43
C ARG A 161 6.70 2.35 -15.94
N ASP A 162 5.59 3.07 -15.86
CA ASP A 162 5.58 4.49 -16.23
C ASP A 162 6.24 5.32 -15.12
N ALA A 163 5.98 4.96 -13.85
CA ALA A 163 6.45 5.72 -12.70
C ALA A 163 7.98 5.72 -12.53
N ILE A 164 8.66 4.65 -12.94
CA ILE A 164 10.13 4.50 -12.85
C ILE A 164 10.90 5.15 -14.02
N ARG A 165 10.22 5.75 -15.01
CA ARG A 165 10.88 6.43 -16.14
C ARG A 165 11.58 7.75 -15.77
N ILE A 166 11.57 8.09 -14.49
CA ILE A 166 12.19 9.29 -13.95
C ILE A 166 13.73 9.22 -13.98
N PRO A 167 14.41 10.36 -14.16
CA PRO A 167 15.88 10.40 -14.22
C PRO A 167 16.53 9.92 -12.92
N GLU A 168 15.91 10.15 -11.77
CA GLU A 168 16.46 9.76 -10.47
C GLU A 168 16.52 8.25 -10.29
N TYR A 169 15.52 7.51 -10.82
CA TYR A 169 15.56 6.05 -10.85
C TYR A 169 16.63 5.56 -11.84
N LYS A 170 16.73 6.16 -13.03
CA LYS A 170 17.74 5.80 -14.02
C LYS A 170 19.16 6.00 -13.50
N ALA A 171 19.40 7.07 -12.74
CA ALA A 171 20.70 7.43 -12.17
C ALA A 171 21.19 6.52 -11.03
N LEU A 172 20.30 5.73 -10.40
CA LEU A 172 20.69 4.81 -9.33
C LEU A 172 21.80 3.87 -9.77
N LYS A 173 22.81 3.69 -8.92
CA LYS A 173 23.65 2.50 -8.94
C LYS A 173 22.79 1.33 -8.47
N LYS A 174 22.43 0.41 -9.37
CA LYS A 174 21.53 -0.72 -9.10
C LYS A 174 22.31 -2.01 -8.90
N ALA A 175 21.82 -2.88 -8.03
CA ALA A 175 22.21 -4.29 -8.03
C ALA A 175 21.65 -4.98 -9.29
N PRO A 176 22.26 -6.09 -9.76
CA PRO A 176 21.85 -6.77 -11.00
C PRO A 176 20.39 -7.26 -11.03
N ASP A 177 19.79 -7.50 -9.86
CA ASP A 177 18.46 -8.07 -9.68
C ASP A 177 17.51 -7.11 -8.94
N LEU A 178 17.69 -5.80 -9.13
CA LEU A 178 16.83 -4.79 -8.49
C LEU A 178 15.36 -5.13 -8.71
N LYS A 179 14.60 -5.19 -7.62
CA LYS A 179 13.17 -5.49 -7.62
C LYS A 179 12.35 -4.44 -6.90
N ILE A 180 11.12 -4.27 -7.38
CA ILE A 180 10.08 -3.50 -6.71
C ILE A 180 9.02 -4.49 -6.23
N ILE A 181 8.78 -4.49 -4.92
CA ILE A 181 7.82 -5.38 -4.27
C ILE A 181 6.76 -4.57 -3.53
N MET A 182 5.56 -5.13 -3.38
CA MET A 182 4.48 -4.52 -2.60
C MET A 182 3.80 -5.54 -1.71
N GLY A 183 3.54 -5.19 -0.45
CA GLY A 183 2.98 -6.12 0.53
C GLY A 183 2.92 -5.50 1.92
N GLU A 184 2.81 -6.34 2.94
CA GLU A 184 2.88 -5.87 4.33
C GLU A 184 4.32 -5.51 4.71
N TYR A 185 4.48 -4.49 5.57
CA TYR A 185 5.80 -4.11 6.09
C TYR A 185 6.44 -5.27 6.87
N GLY A 186 7.65 -5.65 6.48
CA GLY A 186 8.43 -6.71 7.13
C GLY A 186 8.03 -8.14 6.76
N ASP A 187 7.09 -8.31 5.82
CA ASP A 187 6.66 -9.62 5.32
C ASP A 187 7.03 -9.80 3.83
N ALA A 188 6.71 -10.96 3.27
CA ALA A 188 6.80 -11.23 1.84
C ALA A 188 5.90 -10.27 1.04
N GLY A 189 6.47 -9.67 0.00
CA GLY A 189 5.76 -8.82 -0.95
C GLY A 189 5.54 -9.50 -2.30
N LEU A 190 4.49 -9.08 -3.01
CA LEU A 190 4.29 -9.42 -4.41
C LEU A 190 5.31 -8.67 -5.27
N LEU A 191 5.97 -9.38 -6.19
CA LEU A 191 6.83 -8.76 -7.20
C LEU A 191 6.00 -7.91 -8.18
N LEU A 192 6.26 -6.61 -8.20
CA LEU A 192 5.64 -5.67 -9.13
C LEU A 192 6.50 -5.46 -10.37
N TYR A 193 7.81 -5.37 -10.18
CA TYR A 193 8.79 -5.14 -11.22
C TYR A 193 10.13 -5.81 -10.83
N ALA A 194 10.83 -6.33 -11.82
CA ALA A 194 12.22 -6.76 -11.69
C ALA A 194 13.00 -6.21 -12.88
N GLU A 195 14.16 -5.64 -12.61
CA GLU A 195 15.12 -5.25 -13.62
C GLU A 195 15.61 -6.51 -14.35
N GLN A 196 15.64 -6.49 -15.68
CA GLN A 196 16.19 -7.61 -16.43
C GLN A 196 17.71 -7.41 -16.58
N PRO A 197 18.54 -8.45 -16.35
CA PRO A 197 19.97 -8.35 -16.58
C PRO A 197 20.24 -7.99 -18.05
N GLY A 198 20.84 -6.82 -18.29
CA GLY A 198 21.29 -6.39 -19.62
C GLY A 198 20.33 -5.54 -20.46
N GLN A 199 19.23 -5.03 -19.90
CA GLN A 199 18.46 -3.95 -20.55
C GLN A 199 18.74 -2.61 -19.86
N GLU A 200 19.45 -1.72 -20.54
CA GLU A 200 19.44 -0.30 -20.13
C GLU A 200 18.02 0.26 -20.30
N PRO A 201 17.51 1.02 -19.32
CA PRO A 201 16.17 1.61 -19.43
C PRO A 201 16.19 2.71 -20.50
N ALA A 202 15.55 2.43 -21.64
CA ALA A 202 15.27 3.41 -22.70
C ALA A 202 14.68 4.71 -22.13
#